data_AF-A0A7W7WWT5-F1
#
_entry.id   AF-A0A7W7WWT5-F1
#
_cell.length_a   1.000
_cell.length_b   1.000
_cell.length_c   1.000
_cell.angle_alpha   90.00
_cell.angle_beta   90.00
_cell.angle_gamma   90.00
#
_symmetry.space_group_name_H-M   'P 1'
#
loop_
_entity.id
_entity.type
_entity.pdbx_description
1 polymer ?
#
loop_
_entity_poly.entity_id
_entity_poly.type
_entity_poly.pdbx_seq_one_letter_code
_entity_poly.pdbx_strand_id
1 'polypeptide(L)'
;MSVFAEWVRDFEDAADRRRDTGDPDFARRAVMAPEVVASVRRFQVGESGDGANLIAKAGDAGDDDYARAVRMFVAEERDHARMLALLLGAAGRDTIAGHWSDAVFVRLRRVLGLRMELMVLLIAEVVALGYYRALRDGADDPLVAEVAGRILDDERRHVPFHCLRLRGDLPRTVRGPWRVLLLGALAVVCLDHGPALRRLGVTRRAFAAEVIGHFDAAVAAVHDPAHDLLPVSA
;
A
#
# COMPACT_ATOMS: atom_id res chain seq x y z
N MET A 1 -23.55 -10.68 -10.99
CA MET A 1 -22.10 -10.49 -10.93
C MET A 1 -21.71 -10.52 -9.46
N SER A 2 -20.60 -11.18 -9.09
CA SER A 2 -20.11 -11.10 -7.71
C SER A 2 -19.65 -9.67 -7.42
N VAL A 3 -19.61 -9.27 -6.15
CA VAL A 3 -19.07 -7.96 -5.75
C VAL A 3 -17.58 -7.85 -6.16
N PHE A 4 -16.86 -8.97 -6.21
CA PHE A 4 -15.47 -9.01 -6.68
C PHE A 4 -15.33 -8.92 -8.19
N ALA A 5 -16.35 -9.25 -8.98
CA ALA A 5 -16.34 -9.00 -10.43
C ALA A 5 -16.28 -7.50 -10.76
N GLU A 6 -16.80 -6.63 -9.89
CA GLU A 6 -16.67 -5.18 -10.04
C GLU A 6 -15.25 -4.72 -9.75
N TRP A 7 -14.62 -5.29 -8.72
CA TRP A 7 -13.21 -5.08 -8.43
C TRP A 7 -12.28 -5.58 -9.54
N VAL A 8 -12.58 -6.74 -10.14
CA VAL A 8 -11.84 -7.22 -11.32
C VAL A 8 -11.88 -6.18 -12.44
N ARG A 9 -13.06 -5.62 -12.74
CA ARG A 9 -13.19 -4.57 -13.77
C ARG A 9 -12.41 -3.31 -13.41
N ASP A 10 -12.46 -2.86 -12.16
CA ASP A 10 -11.67 -1.69 -11.72
C ASP A 10 -10.17 -1.89 -11.92
N PHE A 11 -9.64 -3.08 -11.56
CA PHE A 11 -8.24 -3.42 -11.81
C PHE A 11 -7.91 -3.54 -13.30
N GLU A 12 -8.82 -4.06 -14.13
CA GLU A 12 -8.67 -4.05 -15.60
C GLU A 12 -8.60 -2.62 -16.12
N ASP A 13 -9.53 -1.76 -15.74
CA ASP A 13 -9.58 -0.37 -16.17
C ASP A 13 -8.34 0.42 -15.71
N ALA A 14 -7.84 0.16 -14.49
CA ALA A 14 -6.61 0.75 -13.98
C ALA A 14 -5.39 0.28 -14.79
N ALA A 15 -5.29 -1.00 -15.11
CA ALA A 15 -4.24 -1.55 -15.95
C ALA A 15 -4.29 -0.96 -17.37
N ASP A 16 -5.48 -0.73 -17.91
CA ASP A 16 -5.69 -0.16 -19.25
C ASP A 16 -5.26 1.31 -19.28
N ARG A 17 -5.72 2.12 -18.30
CA ARG A 17 -5.28 3.51 -18.13
C ARG A 17 -3.76 3.63 -18.02
N ARG A 18 -3.11 2.71 -17.29
CA ARG A 18 -1.65 2.68 -17.12
C ARG A 18 -0.93 2.40 -18.44
N ARG A 19 -1.45 1.48 -19.26
CA ARG A 19 -0.90 1.18 -20.60
C ARG A 19 -1.06 2.36 -21.55
N ASP A 20 -2.20 3.03 -21.52
CA ASP A 20 -2.47 4.19 -22.38
C ASP A 20 -1.64 5.42 -21.99
N THR A 21 -1.47 5.65 -20.69
CA THR A 21 -0.68 6.78 -20.16
C THR A 21 0.82 6.55 -20.33
N GLY A 22 1.27 5.30 -20.23
CA GLY A 22 2.68 4.92 -20.20
C GLY A 22 3.38 5.28 -18.88
N ASP A 23 4.65 4.93 -18.77
CA ASP A 23 5.48 5.24 -17.59
C ASP A 23 5.80 6.73 -17.48
N PRO A 24 6.05 7.25 -16.25
CA PRO A 24 6.73 8.52 -16.08
C PRO A 24 8.06 8.58 -16.86
N ASP A 25 8.48 9.78 -17.24
CA ASP A 25 9.76 9.99 -17.94
C ASP A 25 10.95 9.82 -16.98
N PHE A 26 11.34 8.57 -16.73
CA PHE A 26 12.48 8.21 -15.90
C PHE A 26 13.85 8.55 -16.52
N ALA A 27 13.90 9.03 -17.77
CA ALA A 27 15.13 9.57 -18.35
C ALA A 27 15.48 10.94 -17.73
N ARG A 28 14.49 11.62 -17.13
CA ARG A 28 14.71 12.84 -16.37
C ARG A 28 15.43 12.51 -15.07
N ARG A 29 16.45 13.31 -14.75
CA ARG A 29 17.13 13.21 -13.47
C ARG A 29 16.20 13.66 -12.35
N ALA A 30 16.00 12.80 -11.35
CA ALA A 30 15.27 13.12 -10.13
C ALA A 30 16.22 13.70 -9.06
N VAL A 31 15.76 14.69 -8.30
CA VAL A 31 16.47 15.24 -7.15
C VAL A 31 15.72 14.90 -5.87
N MET A 32 16.34 14.09 -5.01
CA MET A 32 15.80 13.73 -3.70
C MET A 32 16.83 14.02 -2.61
N ALA A 33 16.36 14.56 -1.48
CA ALA A 33 17.18 14.70 -0.28
C ALA A 33 17.64 13.30 0.21
N PRO A 34 18.84 13.16 0.81
CA PRO A 34 19.36 11.86 1.25
C PRO A 34 18.42 11.09 2.20
N GLU A 35 17.70 11.80 3.07
CA GLU A 35 16.72 11.20 3.98
C GLU A 35 15.52 10.63 3.21
N VAL A 36 15.07 11.31 2.16
CA VAL A 36 13.99 10.84 1.29
C VAL A 36 14.45 9.63 0.48
N VAL A 37 15.67 9.65 -0.06
CA VAL A 37 16.26 8.47 -0.74
C VAL A 37 16.29 7.25 0.20
N ALA A 38 16.77 7.42 1.43
CA ALA A 38 16.81 6.34 2.41
C ALA A 38 15.42 5.80 2.76
N SER A 39 14.42 6.67 2.77
CA SER A 39 13.01 6.33 3.00
C SER A 39 12.41 5.56 1.83
N VAL A 40 12.57 6.07 0.60
CA VAL A 40 12.08 5.44 -0.65
C VAL A 40 12.68 4.06 -0.84
N ARG A 41 13.97 3.87 -0.54
CA ARG A 41 14.62 2.54 -0.57
C ARG A 41 13.92 1.50 0.29
N ARG A 42 13.44 1.88 1.48
CA ARG A 42 12.74 0.96 2.39
C ARG A 42 11.35 0.64 1.88
N PHE A 43 10.60 1.65 1.42
CA PHE A 43 9.30 1.42 0.78
C PHE A 43 9.44 0.52 -0.45
N GLN A 44 10.45 0.74 -1.30
CA GLN A 44 10.71 -0.11 -2.46
C GLN A 44 10.90 -1.59 -2.08
N VAL A 45 11.58 -1.88 -0.97
CA VAL A 45 11.69 -3.26 -0.48
C VAL A 45 10.36 -3.77 0.06
N GLY A 46 9.62 -2.95 0.80
CA GLY A 46 8.27 -3.25 1.27
C GLY A 46 7.34 -3.72 0.15
N GLU A 47 7.33 -3.00 -0.98
CA GLU A 47 6.49 -3.32 -2.15
C GLU A 47 7.01 -4.51 -2.96
N SER A 48 8.27 -4.93 -2.78
CA SER A 48 8.91 -5.97 -3.61
C SER A 48 8.45 -7.41 -3.31
N GLY A 49 7.39 -7.57 -2.50
CA GLY A 49 6.84 -8.87 -2.16
C GLY A 49 6.32 -9.65 -3.38
N ASP A 50 6.66 -10.93 -3.46
CA ASP A 50 6.20 -11.80 -4.56
C ASP A 50 4.67 -12.04 -4.58
N GLY A 51 3.97 -11.78 -3.47
CA GLY A 51 2.53 -12.03 -3.32
C GLY A 51 2.10 -13.50 -3.44
N ALA A 52 3.03 -14.45 -3.58
CA ALA A 52 2.72 -15.85 -3.92
C ALA A 52 1.84 -16.53 -2.85
N ASN A 53 2.14 -16.25 -1.59
CA ASN A 53 1.39 -16.76 -0.45
C ASN A 53 -0.04 -16.18 -0.38
N LEU A 54 -0.22 -14.90 -0.70
CA LEU A 54 -1.55 -14.27 -0.77
C LEU A 54 -2.37 -14.87 -1.92
N ILE A 55 -1.75 -15.04 -3.10
CA ILE A 55 -2.39 -15.65 -4.27
C ILE A 55 -2.86 -17.08 -3.97
N ALA A 56 -2.00 -17.90 -3.35
CA ALA A 56 -2.34 -19.27 -2.99
C ALA A 56 -3.57 -19.32 -2.07
N LYS A 57 -3.55 -18.55 -0.97
CA LYS A 57 -4.66 -18.50 -0.01
C LYS A 57 -5.95 -17.90 -0.60
N ALA A 58 -5.84 -16.98 -1.56
CA ALA A 58 -6.99 -16.44 -2.28
C ALA A 58 -7.62 -17.50 -3.19
N GLY A 59 -6.81 -18.34 -3.84
CA GLY A 59 -7.30 -19.50 -4.60
C GLY A 59 -8.04 -20.50 -3.72
N ASP A 60 -7.52 -20.76 -2.51
CA ASP A 60 -8.15 -21.66 -1.54
C ASP A 60 -9.45 -21.08 -0.91
N ALA A 61 -9.74 -19.80 -1.14
CA ALA A 61 -10.92 -19.14 -0.59
C ALA A 61 -12.24 -19.45 -1.34
N GLY A 62 -12.16 -20.09 -2.51
CA GLY A 62 -13.34 -20.57 -3.25
C GLY A 62 -14.13 -19.49 -4.01
N ASP A 63 -13.53 -18.33 -4.26
CA ASP A 63 -14.12 -17.25 -5.06
C ASP A 63 -13.14 -16.88 -6.19
N ASP A 64 -13.50 -17.26 -7.42
CA ASP A 64 -12.65 -17.10 -8.61
C ASP A 64 -12.42 -15.62 -8.97
N ASP A 65 -13.43 -14.77 -8.78
CA ASP A 65 -13.34 -13.33 -9.03
C ASP A 65 -12.41 -12.68 -8.00
N TYR A 66 -12.51 -13.07 -6.73
CA TYR A 66 -11.58 -12.62 -5.69
C TYR A 66 -10.15 -13.09 -5.98
N ALA A 67 -9.95 -14.37 -6.31
CA ALA A 67 -8.63 -14.89 -6.65
C ALA A 67 -8.03 -14.17 -7.87
N ARG A 68 -8.85 -13.79 -8.84
CA ARG A 68 -8.45 -12.97 -9.98
C ARG A 68 -8.07 -11.55 -9.55
N ALA A 69 -8.91 -10.86 -8.80
CA ALA A 69 -8.62 -9.52 -8.28
C ALA A 69 -7.32 -9.49 -7.47
N VAL A 70 -7.07 -10.49 -6.62
CA VAL A 70 -5.80 -10.62 -5.86
C VAL A 70 -4.59 -10.73 -6.77
N ARG A 71 -4.66 -11.48 -7.89
CA ARG A 71 -3.55 -11.55 -8.85
C ARG A 71 -3.27 -10.21 -9.51
N MET A 72 -4.31 -9.41 -9.77
CA MET A 72 -4.19 -8.08 -10.37
C MET A 72 -3.63 -7.07 -9.36
N PHE A 73 -4.14 -7.07 -8.13
CA PHE A 73 -3.56 -6.35 -6.99
C PHE A 73 -2.06 -6.62 -6.85
N VAL A 74 -1.64 -7.89 -6.79
CA VAL A 74 -0.20 -8.25 -6.70
C VAL A 74 0.60 -7.75 -7.91
N ALA A 75 -0.02 -7.62 -9.08
CA ALA A 75 0.65 -7.04 -10.24
C ALA A 75 0.84 -5.52 -10.10
N GLU A 76 -0.11 -4.80 -9.50
CA GLU A 76 0.03 -3.37 -9.19
C GLU A 76 1.12 -3.12 -8.13
N GLU A 77 1.15 -3.89 -7.05
CA GLU A 77 2.19 -3.83 -6.01
C GLU A 77 3.61 -4.02 -6.59
N ARG A 78 3.76 -5.00 -7.50
CA ARG A 78 5.04 -5.22 -8.20
C ARG A 78 5.41 -4.04 -9.10
N ASP A 79 4.41 -3.40 -9.70
CA ASP A 79 4.63 -2.19 -10.49
C ASP A 79 5.07 -1.01 -9.62
N HIS A 80 4.53 -0.87 -8.40
CA HIS A 80 5.00 0.12 -7.42
C HIS A 80 6.49 -0.08 -7.09
N ALA A 81 6.87 -1.32 -6.75
CA ALA A 81 8.27 -1.67 -6.50
C ALA A 81 9.17 -1.32 -7.69
N ARG A 82 8.71 -1.57 -8.92
CA ARG A 82 9.40 -1.23 -10.17
C ARG A 82 9.54 0.28 -10.34
N MET A 83 8.45 1.04 -10.18
CA MET A 83 8.46 2.51 -10.30
C MET A 83 9.39 3.15 -9.27
N LEU A 84 9.41 2.67 -8.03
CA LEU A 84 10.34 3.18 -7.01
C LEU A 84 11.80 2.84 -7.32
N ALA A 85 12.07 1.65 -7.88
CA ALA A 85 13.42 1.30 -8.33
C ALA A 85 13.89 2.20 -9.49
N LEU A 86 13.02 2.48 -10.45
CA LEU A 86 13.30 3.41 -11.55
C LEU A 86 13.49 4.85 -11.05
N LEU A 87 12.68 5.30 -10.09
CA LEU A 87 12.82 6.62 -9.47
C LEU A 87 14.16 6.77 -8.73
N LEU A 88 14.59 5.72 -8.01
CA LEU A 88 15.93 5.68 -7.38
C LEU A 88 17.04 5.74 -8.44
N GLY A 89 16.89 4.99 -9.53
CA GLY A 89 17.81 5.04 -10.68
C GLY A 89 17.91 6.43 -11.30
N ALA A 90 16.77 7.10 -11.52
CA ALA A 90 16.69 8.48 -12.01
C ALA A 90 17.38 9.49 -11.06
N ALA A 91 17.44 9.20 -9.76
CA ALA A 91 18.19 9.97 -8.76
C ALA A 91 19.67 9.58 -8.63
N GLY A 92 20.15 8.61 -9.42
CA GLY A 92 21.51 8.06 -9.34
C GLY A 92 21.75 7.27 -8.04
N ARG A 93 20.73 6.55 -7.56
CA ARG A 93 20.76 5.78 -6.31
C ARG A 93 20.34 4.34 -6.58
N ASP A 94 21.04 3.40 -5.96
CA ASP A 94 20.65 1.98 -6.05
C ASP A 94 19.50 1.64 -5.10
N THR A 95 18.81 0.52 -5.35
CA THR A 95 17.92 -0.10 -4.37
C THR A 95 18.72 -0.73 -3.22
N ILE A 96 18.02 -1.24 -2.20
CA ILE A 96 18.64 -2.04 -1.14
C ILE A 96 18.09 -3.46 -1.21
N ALA A 97 18.90 -4.47 -0.88
CA ALA A 97 18.49 -5.87 -0.98
C ALA A 97 17.45 -6.29 0.08
N GLY A 98 17.33 -5.52 1.16
CA GLY A 98 16.37 -5.79 2.22
C GLY A 98 16.50 -4.82 3.40
N HIS A 99 15.44 -4.74 4.20
CA HIS A 99 15.45 -4.09 5.50
C HIS A 99 14.86 -5.04 6.55
N TRP A 100 15.35 -4.96 7.79
CA TRP A 100 14.97 -5.91 8.85
C TRP A 100 13.50 -5.75 9.27
N SER A 101 12.94 -4.54 9.21
CA SER A 101 11.50 -4.29 9.42
C SER A 101 10.68 -5.09 8.42
N ASP A 102 11.12 -5.11 7.16
CA ASP A 102 10.39 -5.75 6.06
C ASP A 102 10.45 -7.27 6.21
N ALA A 103 11.57 -7.81 6.65
CA ALA A 103 11.68 -9.22 7.01
C ALA A 103 10.69 -9.62 8.12
N VAL A 104 10.47 -8.76 9.12
CA VAL A 104 9.48 -8.98 10.19
C VAL A 104 8.05 -8.86 9.66
N PHE A 105 7.75 -7.85 8.83
CA PHE A 105 6.43 -7.72 8.20
C PHE A 105 6.10 -8.90 7.29
N VAL A 106 7.05 -9.32 6.43
CA VAL A 106 6.92 -10.50 5.57
C VAL A 106 6.69 -11.77 6.40
N ARG A 107 7.42 -11.93 7.50
CA ARG A 107 7.24 -13.07 8.41
C ARG A 107 5.87 -13.05 9.09
N LEU A 108 5.41 -11.90 9.59
CA LEU A 108 4.08 -11.76 10.20
C LEU A 108 2.96 -12.06 9.19
N ARG A 109 3.14 -11.62 7.93
CA ARG A 109 2.21 -11.85 6.83
C ARG A 109 2.10 -13.34 6.44
N ARG A 110 3.24 -14.05 6.40
CA ARG A 110 3.30 -15.42 5.85
C ARG A 110 2.82 -16.53 6.79
N VAL A 111 2.77 -16.30 8.10
CA VAL A 111 2.64 -17.39 9.09
C VAL A 111 1.20 -17.80 9.43
N LEU A 112 0.19 -17.02 9.04
CA LEU A 112 -1.20 -17.20 9.50
C LEU A 112 -2.19 -17.25 8.32
N GLY A 113 -3.45 -17.66 8.54
CA GLY A 113 -4.47 -17.77 7.48
C GLY A 113 -4.77 -16.44 6.77
N LEU A 114 -5.50 -16.50 5.64
CA LEU A 114 -5.79 -15.37 4.75
C LEU A 114 -6.25 -14.10 5.50
N ARG A 115 -7.15 -14.24 6.48
CA ARG A 115 -7.70 -13.12 7.25
C ARG A 115 -6.62 -12.30 7.96
N MET A 116 -5.70 -12.97 8.65
CA MET A 116 -4.62 -12.27 9.36
C MET A 116 -3.66 -11.60 8.37
N GLU A 117 -3.34 -12.29 7.28
CA GLU A 117 -2.53 -11.72 6.21
C GLU A 117 -3.15 -10.44 5.65
N LEU A 118 -4.46 -10.42 5.40
CA LEU A 118 -5.18 -9.22 4.96
C LEU A 118 -5.25 -8.13 6.04
N MET A 119 -5.34 -8.49 7.33
CA MET A 119 -5.29 -7.51 8.42
C MET A 119 -3.92 -6.81 8.51
N VAL A 120 -2.83 -7.56 8.32
CA VAL A 120 -1.48 -6.99 8.28
C VAL A 120 -1.28 -6.17 7.01
N LEU A 121 -1.77 -6.68 5.87
CA LEU A 121 -1.71 -5.98 4.59
C LEU A 121 -2.43 -4.64 4.67
N LEU A 122 -3.66 -4.60 5.19
CA LEU A 122 -4.42 -3.36 5.37
C LEU A 122 -3.69 -2.31 6.23
N ILE A 123 -2.85 -2.73 7.19
CA ILE A 123 -1.99 -1.79 7.92
C ILE A 123 -0.93 -1.18 6.99
N ALA A 124 -0.31 -1.99 6.13
CA ALA A 124 0.64 -1.51 5.14
C ALA A 124 -0.04 -0.52 4.18
N GLU A 125 -1.22 -0.86 3.64
CA GLU A 125 -2.00 0.03 2.75
C GLU A 125 -2.27 1.41 3.37
N VAL A 126 -2.75 1.46 4.63
CA VAL A 126 -3.06 2.76 5.26
C VAL A 126 -1.81 3.56 5.64
N VAL A 127 -0.68 2.88 5.86
CA VAL A 127 0.63 3.52 6.02
C VAL A 127 1.12 4.07 4.68
N ALA A 128 0.98 3.30 3.60
CA ALA A 128 1.32 3.67 2.24
C ALA A 128 0.52 4.90 1.78
N LEU A 129 -0.79 4.94 2.05
CA LEU A 129 -1.64 6.12 1.81
C LEU A 129 -1.03 7.41 2.40
N GLY A 130 -0.71 7.39 3.71
CA GLY A 130 -0.13 8.56 4.36
C GLY A 130 1.27 8.89 3.84
N TYR A 131 2.06 7.87 3.50
CA TYR A 131 3.43 8.05 3.04
C TYR A 131 3.49 8.63 1.63
N TYR A 132 2.78 8.04 0.68
CA TYR A 132 2.77 8.51 -0.71
C TYR A 132 2.07 9.84 -0.85
N ARG A 133 1.08 10.16 0.00
CA ARG A 133 0.56 11.54 0.10
C ARG A 133 1.63 12.51 0.56
N ALA A 134 2.35 12.21 1.64
CA ALA A 134 3.45 13.06 2.12
C ALA A 134 4.55 13.23 1.07
N LEU A 135 4.89 12.16 0.34
CA LEU A 135 5.89 12.18 -0.72
C LEU A 135 5.44 13.01 -1.92
N ARG A 136 4.19 12.81 -2.38
CA ARG A 136 3.60 13.58 -3.49
C ARG A 136 3.53 15.08 -3.18
N ASP A 137 3.00 15.42 -2.01
CA ASP A 137 2.72 16.81 -1.65
C ASP A 137 3.98 17.57 -1.19
N GLY A 138 4.98 16.85 -0.67
CA GLY A 138 6.18 17.42 -0.08
C GLY A 138 7.43 17.34 -0.96
N ALA A 139 7.36 16.70 -2.12
CA ALA A 139 8.49 16.63 -3.05
C ALA A 139 8.57 17.88 -3.93
N ASP A 140 9.75 18.49 -4.00
CA ASP A 140 10.03 19.60 -4.93
C ASP A 140 10.23 19.11 -6.38
N ASP A 141 10.60 17.83 -6.54
CA ASP A 141 10.87 17.23 -7.85
C ASP A 141 9.58 16.66 -8.48
N PRO A 142 9.21 17.08 -9.69
CA PRO A 142 7.95 16.69 -10.32
C PRO A 142 7.87 15.19 -10.65
N LEU A 143 9.00 14.54 -10.95
CA LEU A 143 9.01 13.09 -11.23
C LEU A 143 8.74 12.30 -9.92
N VAL A 144 9.29 12.76 -8.80
CA VAL A 144 9.00 12.17 -7.47
C VAL A 144 7.52 12.34 -7.13
N ALA A 145 6.97 13.55 -7.34
CA ALA A 145 5.57 13.83 -7.06
C ALA A 145 4.65 13.00 -7.96
N GLU A 146 4.97 12.84 -9.25
CA GLU A 146 4.19 12.04 -10.19
C GLU A 146 4.18 10.55 -9.80
N VAL A 147 5.35 9.95 -9.52
CA VAL A 147 5.45 8.55 -9.10
C VAL A 147 4.67 8.31 -7.82
N ALA A 148 4.84 9.17 -6.82
CA ALA A 148 4.11 9.06 -5.56
C ALA A 148 2.59 9.23 -5.75
N GLY A 149 2.18 10.12 -6.65
CA GLY A 149 0.76 10.32 -6.98
C GLY A 149 0.12 9.09 -7.61
N ARG A 150 0.79 8.46 -8.57
CA ARG A 150 0.29 7.23 -9.22
C ARG A 150 0.14 6.07 -8.24
N ILE A 151 1.16 5.86 -7.39
CA ILE A 151 1.09 4.82 -6.35
C ILE A 151 -0.04 5.14 -5.38
N LEU A 152 -0.14 6.39 -4.90
CA LEU A 152 -1.20 6.81 -3.98
C LEU A 152 -2.62 6.57 -4.54
N ASP A 153 -2.84 6.75 -5.84
CA ASP A 153 -4.13 6.50 -6.46
C ASP A 153 -4.49 5.00 -6.49
N ASP A 154 -3.49 4.12 -6.56
CA ASP A 154 -3.67 2.67 -6.43
C ASP A 154 -4.02 2.28 -4.97
N GLU A 155 -3.26 2.80 -3.99
CA GLU A 155 -3.49 2.49 -2.56
C GLU A 155 -4.91 2.88 -2.09
N ARG A 156 -5.47 3.95 -2.66
CA ARG A 156 -6.83 4.39 -2.37
C ARG A 156 -7.88 3.36 -2.78
N ARG A 157 -7.59 2.54 -3.80
CA ARG A 157 -8.45 1.45 -4.29
C ARG A 157 -8.19 0.16 -3.52
N HIS A 158 -6.95 -0.11 -3.12
CA HIS A 158 -6.58 -1.32 -2.38
C HIS A 158 -7.26 -1.42 -1.00
N VAL A 159 -7.34 -0.31 -0.26
CA VAL A 159 -7.99 -0.27 1.07
C VAL A 159 -9.44 -0.77 1.04
N PRO A 160 -10.36 -0.20 0.23
CA PRO A 160 -11.74 -0.69 0.19
C PRO A 160 -11.86 -2.12 -0.36
N PHE A 161 -10.99 -2.55 -1.29
CA PHE A 161 -10.93 -3.94 -1.76
C PHE A 161 -10.66 -4.93 -0.62
N HIS A 162 -9.68 -4.64 0.24
CA HIS A 162 -9.38 -5.48 1.40
C HIS A 162 -10.44 -5.39 2.50
N CYS A 163 -11.00 -4.20 2.74
CA CYS A 163 -12.14 -4.03 3.64
C CYS A 163 -13.33 -4.91 3.22
N LEU A 164 -13.60 -5.00 1.92
CA LEU A 164 -14.70 -5.80 1.39
C LEU A 164 -14.47 -7.29 1.69
N ARG A 165 -13.25 -7.80 1.48
CA ARG A 165 -12.94 -9.20 1.77
C ARG A 165 -13.00 -9.54 3.25
N LEU A 166 -12.63 -8.60 4.12
CA LEU A 166 -12.67 -8.77 5.58
C LEU A 166 -14.07 -8.55 6.19
N ARG A 167 -15.01 -8.01 5.41
CA ARG A 167 -16.35 -7.65 5.88
C ARG A 167 -17.10 -8.87 6.41
N GLY A 168 -17.71 -8.71 7.59
CA GLY A 168 -18.52 -9.75 8.23
C GLY A 168 -17.74 -10.96 8.75
N ASP A 169 -16.44 -11.04 8.45
CA ASP A 169 -15.57 -12.19 8.72
C ASP A 169 -14.72 -12.02 10.00
N LEU A 170 -14.78 -10.85 10.65
CA LEU A 170 -13.97 -10.52 11.83
C LEU A 170 -14.83 -10.21 13.06
N PRO A 171 -14.56 -10.86 14.22
CA PRO A 171 -15.24 -10.52 15.48
C PRO A 171 -14.77 -9.16 15.99
N ARG A 172 -15.68 -8.37 16.57
CA ARG A 172 -15.36 -7.02 17.11
C ARG A 172 -14.24 -7.01 18.16
N THR A 173 -14.00 -8.14 18.83
CA THR A 173 -12.91 -8.30 19.80
C THR A 173 -11.52 -8.17 19.17
N VAL A 174 -11.37 -8.42 17.86
CA VAL A 174 -10.08 -8.30 17.15
C VAL A 174 -9.62 -6.85 16.98
N ARG A 175 -10.53 -5.87 17.13
CA ARG A 175 -10.22 -4.44 16.95
C ARG A 175 -9.09 -3.96 17.87
N GLY A 176 -9.10 -4.39 19.12
CA GLY A 176 -8.07 -4.03 20.10
C GLY A 176 -6.67 -4.54 19.69
N PRO A 177 -6.48 -5.86 19.52
CA PRO A 177 -5.24 -6.45 19.04
C PRO A 177 -4.77 -5.86 17.70
N TRP A 178 -5.69 -5.62 16.76
CA TRP A 178 -5.37 -5.04 15.46
C TRP A 178 -4.87 -3.60 15.58
N ARG A 179 -5.47 -2.80 16.46
CA ARG A 179 -4.98 -1.45 16.77
C ARG A 179 -3.60 -1.49 17.44
N VAL A 180 -3.34 -2.45 18.33
CA VAL A 180 -2.00 -2.61 18.93
C VAL A 180 -0.95 -2.92 17.86
N LEU A 181 -1.28 -3.79 16.90
CA LEU A 181 -0.40 -4.10 15.77
C LEU A 181 -0.12 -2.86 14.92
N LEU A 182 -1.15 -2.07 14.61
CA LEU A 182 -0.99 -0.79 13.91
C LEU A 182 -0.06 0.15 14.68
N LEU A 183 -0.25 0.34 15.98
CA LEU A 183 0.58 1.24 16.78
C LEU A 183 2.04 0.80 16.81
N GLY A 184 2.30 -0.51 16.85
CA GLY A 184 3.65 -1.07 16.71
C GLY A 184 4.27 -0.75 15.34
N ALA A 185 3.55 -1.01 14.26
CA ALA A 185 3.97 -0.67 12.90
C ALA A 185 4.26 0.84 12.76
N LEU A 186 3.35 1.67 13.25
CA LEU A 186 3.44 3.12 13.17
C LEU A 186 4.62 3.68 13.97
N ALA A 187 4.95 3.08 15.12
CA ALA A 187 6.13 3.45 15.89
C ALA A 187 7.41 3.22 15.08
N VAL A 188 7.54 2.06 14.45
CA VAL A 188 8.68 1.73 13.57
C VAL A 188 8.75 2.72 12.40
N VAL A 189 7.63 2.93 11.70
CA VAL A 189 7.60 3.84 10.53
C VAL A 189 7.94 5.28 10.92
N CYS A 190 7.37 5.78 12.03
CA CYS A 190 7.68 7.12 12.52
C CYS A 190 9.16 7.28 12.86
N LEU A 191 9.80 6.26 13.44
CA LEU A 191 11.22 6.28 13.76
C LEU A 191 12.07 6.28 12.48
N ASP A 192 11.86 5.30 11.60
CA ASP A 192 12.68 5.05 10.41
C ASP A 192 12.52 6.11 9.31
N HIS A 193 11.29 6.63 9.13
CA HIS A 193 10.96 7.59 8.08
C HIS A 193 10.80 9.02 8.60
N GLY A 194 10.89 9.24 9.91
CA GLY A 194 10.75 10.56 10.53
C GLY A 194 11.62 11.67 9.91
N PRO A 195 12.92 11.44 9.62
CA PRO A 195 13.75 12.43 8.94
C PRO A 195 13.23 12.79 7.55
N ALA A 196 12.76 11.81 6.77
CA ALA A 196 12.18 12.03 5.45
C ALA A 196 10.85 12.76 5.53
N LEU A 197 9.94 12.34 6.43
CA LEU A 197 8.67 13.00 6.67
C LEU A 197 8.87 14.48 7.00
N ARG A 198 9.85 14.80 7.86
CA ARG A 198 10.20 16.19 8.17
C ARG A 198 10.69 16.97 6.96
N ARG A 199 11.47 16.35 6.06
CA ARG A 199 11.89 16.98 4.79
C ARG A 199 10.72 17.26 3.88
N LEU A 200 9.72 16.37 3.89
CA LEU A 200 8.46 16.48 3.13
C LEU A 200 7.42 17.39 3.83
N GLY A 201 7.79 18.11 4.89
CA GLY A 201 6.90 19.04 5.60
C GLY A 201 5.90 18.39 6.56
N VAL A 202 5.99 17.08 6.82
CA VAL A 202 5.06 16.33 7.68
C VAL A 202 5.71 15.96 9.01
N THR A 203 5.06 16.31 10.12
CA THR A 203 5.53 15.87 11.45
C THR A 203 5.13 14.42 11.70
N ARG A 204 5.94 13.69 12.50
CA ARG A 204 5.60 12.31 12.94
C ARG A 204 4.20 12.22 13.57
N ARG A 205 3.79 13.24 14.32
CA ARG A 205 2.47 13.29 14.96
C ARG A 205 1.34 13.45 13.95
N ALA A 206 1.52 14.33 12.97
CA ALA A 206 0.54 14.53 11.90
C ALA A 206 0.40 13.26 11.06
N PHE A 207 1.52 12.66 10.65
CA PHE A 207 1.53 11.38 9.95
C PHE A 207 0.82 10.28 10.75
N ALA A 208 1.13 10.15 12.05
CA ALA A 208 0.51 9.15 12.91
C ALA A 208 -1.01 9.35 13.05
N ALA A 209 -1.46 10.60 13.23
CA ALA A 209 -2.88 10.92 13.32
C ALA A 209 -3.63 10.60 12.02
N GLU A 210 -3.02 10.90 10.87
CA GLU A 210 -3.55 10.59 9.54
C GLU A 210 -3.71 9.08 9.33
N VAL A 211 -2.65 8.29 9.57
CA VAL A 211 -2.69 6.83 9.43
C VAL A 211 -3.70 6.18 10.38
N ILE A 212 -3.80 6.68 11.62
CA ILE A 212 -4.83 6.22 12.57
C ILE A 212 -6.23 6.54 12.05
N GLY A 213 -6.44 7.70 11.45
CA GLY A 213 -7.72 8.08 10.83
C GLY A 213 -8.11 7.14 9.68
N HIS A 214 -7.16 6.84 8.78
CA HIS A 214 -7.38 5.87 7.70
C HIS A 214 -7.71 4.47 8.23
N PHE A 215 -6.98 4.01 9.26
CA PHE A 215 -7.24 2.73 9.90
C PHE A 215 -8.62 2.68 10.57
N ASP A 216 -9.00 3.72 11.30
CA ASP A 216 -10.30 3.79 11.98
C ASP A 216 -11.45 3.79 10.99
N ALA A 217 -11.31 4.47 9.86
CA ALA A 217 -12.26 4.42 8.75
C ALA A 217 -12.35 3.01 8.13
N ALA A 218 -11.21 2.36 7.88
CA ALA A 218 -11.17 1.00 7.33
C ALA A 218 -11.81 -0.03 8.29
N VAL A 219 -11.49 0.04 9.59
CA VAL A 219 -12.10 -0.81 10.61
C VAL A 219 -13.60 -0.57 10.72
N ALA A 220 -14.07 0.68 10.58
CA ALA A 220 -15.49 0.96 10.53
C ALA A 220 -16.14 0.28 9.32
N ALA A 221 -15.58 0.45 8.12
CA ALA A 221 -16.11 -0.12 6.88
C ALA A 221 -16.17 -1.66 6.86
N VAL A 222 -15.23 -2.33 7.52
CA VAL A 222 -15.22 -3.81 7.69
C VAL A 222 -16.40 -4.30 8.54
N HIS A 223 -16.83 -3.50 9.53
CA HIS A 223 -17.87 -3.90 10.47
C HIS A 223 -19.24 -3.26 10.20
N ASP A 224 -19.31 -2.33 9.26
CA ASP A 224 -20.55 -1.68 8.83
C ASP A 224 -20.97 -2.23 7.46
N PRO A 225 -22.05 -3.04 7.40
CA PRO A 225 -22.55 -3.59 6.14
C PRO A 225 -23.13 -2.53 5.21
N ALA A 226 -23.45 -1.33 5.69
CA ALA A 226 -24.02 -0.24 4.88
C ALA A 226 -22.95 0.62 4.18
N HIS A 227 -21.67 0.43 4.51
CA HIS A 227 -20.59 1.20 3.89
C HIS A 227 -20.39 0.76 2.43
N ASP A 228 -20.35 1.69 1.49
CA ASP A 228 -20.04 1.35 0.10
C ASP A 228 -18.55 1.06 -0.05
N LEU A 229 -18.24 -0.13 -0.55
CA LEU A 229 -16.87 -0.61 -0.79
C LEU A 229 -16.70 -1.05 -2.24
N LEU A 230 -17.61 -0.64 -3.11
CA LEU A 230 -17.45 -0.79 -4.53
C LEU A 230 -16.46 0.28 -5.03
N PRO A 231 -15.71 -0.03 -6.10
CA PRO A 231 -14.84 0.96 -6.73
C PRO A 231 -15.69 2.15 -7.18
N VAL A 232 -15.24 3.36 -6.85
CA VAL A 232 -15.87 4.58 -7.37
C VAL A 232 -15.51 4.65 -8.85
N SER A 233 -16.49 4.49 -9.74
CA SER A 233 -16.27 4.63 -11.17
C SER A 233 -15.65 6.01 -11.46
N ALA A 234 -14.42 6.00 -11.97
CA ALA A 234 -13.71 7.19 -12.42
C ALA A 234 -14.30 7.75 -13.71
#